data_AF-A0A0K8P2Z9-F1
#
_entry.id   AF-A0A0K8P2Z9-F1
#
_cell.length_a   1.000
_cell.length_b   1.000
_cell.length_c   1.000
_cell.angle_alpha   90.00
_cell.angle_beta   90.00
_cell.angle_gamma   90.00
#
_symmetry.space_group_name_H-M   'P 1'
#
loop_
_entity.id
_entity.type
_entity.pdbx_description
1 polymer ?
#
loop_
_entity_poly.entity_id
_entity_poly.type
_entity_poly.pdbx_seq_one_letter_code
_entity_poly.pdbx_strand_id
1 'polypeptide(L)'
;MGNDELKAQLRGVLTLVEGLLSTSMESARWSSSAVTISQAITPADEGVAAVRKRCIDFVKRLYGLSESKSQKLSVIRALNAAARGDARGEVDKDFAAMTSANCQEVLAFFAGIAEQEEDLQVVQKIEHNSYWIHYHSASEDVRAAALKVKAVVDAKPEYAIYRTLVGFEGVFGDWSTSKRDESFALGSQESRLKEARILAKEIVADGFDVWRRRILRFAQTESNDLATFPVFYEFLAEVARSHPGFALDLLAKDSEQLLKFLIPILRGVWESENRDELLPVVRQWVQQTRPDETSYLYASAKVFLSTKHVDIDLLEQVLDKAVELRDSFVMRQVASVAIARSADDEARGELKAIFLRALSHLTDFGDANWVREIWFRTEAKEMVAKLSPDEQRAVLKNLRFLPQIDYEAEDVLAVIAEREPGDVVDFLCERLYGSKDEAAIIAKREVSEYEELPFQLHTLNEPLSAEPDLVVHKVLERYRKDSSLFVFRGAKLLQIIFPEFPEAFRNVLVRLIREGGDAELEFVASTLRAYDGETFIQPVAKELVKRIAPGGDIANEVEIALQSTGVVSGEYGMAEAYERKRLEALDWLYDPDGRVRAFAAKYIADLESMRDGERARADESIAIRKFEYGEE
;
A
#
# COMPACT_ATOMS: atom_id res chain seq x y z
N MET A 1 -23.66 22.00 30.08
CA MET A 1 -22.21 21.74 30.17
C MET A 1 -21.47 23.05 30.27
N GLY A 2 -20.46 23.10 31.13
CA GLY A 2 -19.50 24.22 31.16
C GLY A 2 -18.64 24.23 29.90
N ASN A 3 -18.01 25.37 29.58
CA ASN A 3 -17.14 25.48 28.40
C ASN A 3 -15.96 24.49 28.47
N ASP A 4 -15.45 24.18 29.66
CA ASP A 4 -14.31 23.27 29.84
C ASP A 4 -14.66 21.80 29.59
N GLU A 5 -15.86 21.37 29.98
CA GLU A 5 -16.37 20.03 29.67
C GLU A 5 -16.59 19.85 28.16
N LEU A 6 -17.04 20.90 27.47
CA LEU A 6 -17.23 20.88 26.01
C LEU A 6 -15.90 20.75 25.27
N LYS A 7 -14.84 21.41 25.76
CA LYS A 7 -13.49 21.26 25.21
C LYS A 7 -12.96 19.83 25.40
N ALA A 8 -13.15 19.26 26.59
CA ALA A 8 -12.69 17.90 26.89
C ALA A 8 -13.38 16.82 26.05
N GLN A 9 -14.65 17.01 25.71
CA GLN A 9 -15.48 16.04 24.98
C GLN A 9 -15.71 16.41 23.51
N LEU A 10 -14.93 17.35 22.95
CA LEU A 10 -15.17 17.96 21.65
C LEU A 10 -15.38 16.91 20.54
N ARG A 11 -14.55 15.87 20.47
CA ARG A 11 -14.64 14.84 19.43
C ARG A 11 -15.98 14.08 19.48
N GLY A 12 -16.38 13.60 20.66
CA GLY A 12 -17.65 12.88 20.82
C GLY A 12 -18.86 13.77 20.55
N VAL A 13 -18.78 15.04 20.97
CA VAL A 13 -19.82 16.04 20.68
C VAL A 13 -19.94 16.29 19.18
N LEU A 14 -18.83 16.47 18.46
CA LEU A 14 -18.85 16.68 17.01
C LEU A 14 -19.42 15.47 16.26
N THR A 15 -19.06 14.24 16.64
CA THR A 15 -19.63 13.02 16.02
C THR A 15 -21.16 12.95 16.18
N LEU A 16 -21.68 13.27 17.37
CA LEU A 16 -23.12 13.28 17.61
C LEU A 16 -23.82 14.37 16.77
N VAL A 17 -23.22 15.57 16.71
CA VAL A 17 -23.79 16.67 15.93
C VAL A 17 -23.72 16.40 14.43
N GLU A 18 -22.65 15.79 13.92
CA GLU A 18 -22.55 15.35 12.52
C GLU A 18 -23.69 14.40 12.14
N GLY A 19 -24.02 13.43 13.01
CA GLY A 19 -25.17 12.55 12.82
C GLY A 19 -26.50 13.30 12.77
N LEU A 20 -26.71 14.27 13.67
CA LEU A 20 -27.92 15.11 13.68
C LEU A 20 -28.02 16.07 12.48
N LEU A 21 -26.89 16.43 11.89
CA LEU A 21 -26.79 17.26 10.68
C LEU A 21 -26.81 16.43 9.39
N SER A 22 -26.78 15.09 9.49
CA SER A 22 -26.88 14.19 8.34
C SER A 22 -28.19 14.41 7.56
N THR A 23 -28.09 14.30 6.24
CA THR A 23 -29.22 14.37 5.31
C THR A 23 -29.79 13.00 4.95
N SER A 24 -29.20 11.90 5.48
CA SER A 24 -29.67 10.53 5.28
C SER A 24 -29.77 9.72 6.58
N MET A 25 -30.67 8.72 6.54
CA MET A 25 -30.93 7.71 7.57
C MET A 25 -30.69 6.31 6.99
N GLU A 26 -30.17 5.37 7.78
CA GLU A 26 -29.86 3.99 7.34
C GLU A 26 -30.38 2.95 8.35
N SER A 27 -30.78 1.77 7.89
CA SER A 27 -31.19 0.62 8.71
C SER A 27 -30.86 -0.71 8.02
N ALA A 28 -30.81 -1.82 8.77
CA ALA A 28 -30.60 -3.16 8.24
C ALA A 28 -31.49 -4.20 8.92
N ARG A 29 -31.98 -5.18 8.16
CA ARG A 29 -32.82 -6.32 8.59
C ARG A 29 -32.26 -7.63 8.03
N TRP A 30 -32.36 -8.70 8.81
CA TRP A 30 -31.85 -10.03 8.47
C TRP A 30 -32.99 -11.06 8.41
N SER A 31 -32.93 -12.03 7.49
CA SER A 31 -33.82 -13.20 7.36
C SER A 31 -33.02 -14.50 7.14
N SER A 32 -33.69 -15.66 7.08
CA SER A 32 -33.03 -16.96 6.83
C SER A 32 -32.35 -17.06 5.45
N SER A 33 -32.78 -16.22 4.49
CA SER A 33 -32.36 -16.23 3.09
C SER A 33 -31.63 -14.96 2.66
N ALA A 34 -31.74 -13.84 3.40
CA ALA A 34 -31.27 -12.54 2.92
C ALA A 34 -30.93 -11.53 4.04
N VAL A 35 -30.14 -10.51 3.66
CA VAL A 35 -29.92 -9.28 4.44
C VAL A 35 -30.43 -8.10 3.62
N THR A 36 -31.33 -7.30 4.21
CA THR A 36 -31.89 -6.09 3.60
C THR A 36 -31.34 -4.85 4.29
N ILE A 37 -30.63 -4.01 3.54
CA ILE A 37 -30.17 -2.69 4.00
C ILE A 37 -31.11 -1.64 3.40
N SER A 38 -31.69 -0.78 4.25
CA SER A 38 -32.59 0.29 3.84
C SER A 38 -31.96 1.65 4.13
N GLN A 39 -32.20 2.63 3.27
CA GLN A 39 -31.74 4.00 3.44
C GLN A 39 -32.87 4.97 3.08
N ALA A 40 -32.94 6.12 3.76
CA ALA A 40 -33.96 7.15 3.57
C ALA A 40 -33.37 8.58 3.71
N ILE A 41 -34.04 9.57 3.15
CA ILE A 41 -33.69 10.99 3.30
C ILE A 41 -34.23 11.50 4.65
N THR A 42 -33.47 12.33 5.35
CA THR A 42 -33.91 12.99 6.59
C THR A 42 -35.13 13.88 6.30
N PRO A 43 -36.26 13.73 7.01
CA PRO A 43 -37.46 14.52 6.77
C PRO A 43 -37.23 16.01 7.08
N ALA A 44 -37.94 16.88 6.36
CA ALA A 44 -37.86 18.33 6.50
C ALA A 44 -38.96 18.93 7.39
N ASP A 45 -39.40 18.20 8.43
CA ASP A 45 -40.39 18.71 9.37
C ASP A 45 -39.82 19.85 10.24
N GLU A 46 -40.71 20.69 10.78
CA GLU A 46 -40.33 21.85 11.59
C GLU A 46 -39.46 21.47 12.81
N GLY A 47 -39.69 20.29 13.40
CA GLY A 47 -38.93 19.79 14.54
C GLY A 47 -37.48 19.49 14.15
N VAL A 48 -37.28 18.77 13.05
CA VAL A 48 -35.95 18.46 12.51
C VAL A 48 -35.22 19.72 12.08
N ALA A 49 -35.88 20.63 11.35
CA ALA A 49 -35.28 21.91 10.95
C ALA A 49 -34.80 22.73 12.17
N ALA A 50 -35.59 22.77 13.25
CA ALA A 50 -35.23 23.45 14.49
C ALA A 50 -34.03 22.78 15.22
N VAL A 51 -33.97 21.43 15.23
CA VAL A 51 -32.82 20.70 15.79
C VAL A 51 -31.56 21.03 15.01
N ARG A 52 -31.60 20.96 13.68
CA ARG A 52 -30.47 21.27 12.81
C ARG A 52 -29.94 22.67 13.04
N LYS A 53 -30.82 23.68 13.10
CA LYS A 53 -30.43 25.06 13.38
C LYS A 53 -29.71 25.20 14.72
N ARG A 54 -30.25 24.61 15.79
CA ARG A 54 -29.59 24.62 17.12
C ARG A 54 -28.23 23.91 17.08
N CYS A 55 -28.10 22.83 16.31
CA CYS A 55 -26.83 22.15 16.10
C CYS A 55 -25.82 23.04 15.37
N ILE A 56 -26.22 23.75 14.30
CA ILE A 56 -25.36 24.70 13.59
C ILE A 56 -24.89 25.82 14.54
N ASP A 57 -25.81 26.46 15.27
CA ASP A 57 -25.48 27.51 16.24
C ASP A 57 -24.53 27.00 17.33
N PHE A 58 -24.74 25.78 17.79
CA PHE A 58 -23.89 25.16 18.79
C PHE A 58 -22.48 24.88 18.24
N VAL A 59 -22.35 24.38 17.01
CA VAL A 59 -21.04 24.13 16.39
C VAL A 59 -20.30 25.44 16.09
N LYS A 60 -21.01 26.51 15.69
CA LYS A 60 -20.43 27.86 15.59
C LYS A 60 -19.84 28.33 16.93
N ARG A 61 -20.55 28.09 18.04
CA ARG A 61 -20.02 28.38 19.38
C ARG A 61 -18.79 27.55 19.70
N LEU A 62 -18.75 26.27 19.32
CA LEU A 62 -17.57 25.40 19.52
C LEU A 62 -16.35 25.91 18.75
N TYR A 63 -16.53 26.54 17.58
CA TYR A 63 -15.43 27.19 16.86
C TYR A 63 -14.77 28.28 17.71
N GLY A 64 -15.58 29.16 18.32
CA GLY A 64 -15.08 30.23 19.19
C GLY A 64 -14.43 29.74 20.49
N LEU A 65 -14.62 28.47 20.86
CA LEU A 65 -13.96 27.82 21.99
C LEU A 65 -12.72 27.02 21.57
N SER A 66 -12.47 26.84 20.28
CA SER A 66 -11.37 26.05 19.75
C SER A 66 -10.08 26.85 19.79
N GLU A 67 -9.06 26.31 20.45
CA GLU A 67 -7.76 26.98 20.62
C GLU A 67 -6.75 26.49 19.60
N SER A 68 -6.80 25.20 19.24
CA SER A 68 -5.89 24.62 18.27
C SER A 68 -6.47 24.60 16.86
N LYS A 69 -5.59 24.67 15.86
CA LYS A 69 -5.93 24.51 14.44
C LYS A 69 -6.68 23.20 14.17
N SER A 70 -6.22 22.08 14.74
CA SER A 70 -6.87 20.77 14.58
C SER A 70 -8.32 20.76 15.10
N GLN A 71 -8.59 21.44 16.23
CA GLN A 71 -9.95 21.60 16.74
C GLN A 71 -10.80 22.46 15.79
N LYS A 72 -10.28 23.62 15.34
CA LYS A 72 -10.95 24.49 14.37
C LYS A 72 -11.31 23.75 13.07
N LEU A 73 -10.38 22.98 12.51
CA LEU A 73 -10.60 22.18 11.30
C LEU A 73 -11.66 21.08 11.52
N SER A 74 -11.69 20.44 12.69
CA SER A 74 -12.71 19.45 13.04
C SER A 74 -14.11 20.08 13.11
N VAL A 75 -14.21 21.29 13.70
CA VAL A 75 -15.46 22.05 13.78
C VAL A 75 -15.94 22.47 12.38
N ILE A 76 -15.04 22.94 11.51
CA ILE A 76 -15.36 23.29 10.11
C ILE A 76 -15.85 22.07 9.33
N ARG A 77 -15.24 20.90 9.55
CA ARG A 77 -15.68 19.63 8.95
C ARG A 77 -17.10 19.27 9.37
N ALA A 78 -17.41 19.39 10.67
CA ALA A 78 -18.74 19.12 11.19
C ALA A 78 -19.80 20.10 10.64
N LEU A 79 -19.48 21.40 10.52
CA LEU A 79 -20.38 22.37 9.87
C LEU A 79 -20.67 22.00 8.41
N ASN A 80 -19.67 21.47 7.70
CA ASN A 80 -19.86 21.06 6.31
C ASN A 80 -20.90 19.93 6.17
N ALA A 81 -21.09 19.08 7.18
CA ALA A 81 -22.14 18.05 7.17
C ALA A 81 -23.55 18.67 7.03
N ALA A 82 -23.79 19.85 7.61
CA ALA A 82 -25.07 20.55 7.49
C ALA A 82 -25.38 21.04 6.07
N ALA A 83 -24.35 21.20 5.24
CA ALA A 83 -24.41 21.78 3.90
C ALA A 83 -24.34 20.72 2.77
N ARG A 84 -24.27 19.43 3.10
CA ARG A 84 -24.28 18.34 2.11
C ARG A 84 -25.70 18.06 1.62
N GLY A 85 -25.95 18.27 0.33
CA GLY A 85 -27.18 17.78 -0.31
C GLY A 85 -27.18 16.26 -0.47
N ASP A 86 -28.37 15.65 -0.58
CA ASP A 86 -28.49 14.27 -1.04
C ASP A 86 -28.49 14.27 -2.59
N ALA A 87 -27.69 13.39 -3.20
CA ALA A 87 -27.58 13.25 -4.65
C ALA A 87 -28.65 12.32 -5.25
N ARG A 88 -29.56 11.78 -4.43
CA ARG A 88 -30.52 10.75 -4.82
C ARG A 88 -31.90 11.35 -5.14
N GLY A 89 -32.29 11.26 -6.40
CA GLY A 89 -33.68 11.42 -6.88
C GLY A 89 -34.25 12.84 -6.80
N GLU A 90 -35.56 12.95 -7.09
CA GLU A 90 -36.30 14.20 -6.90
C GLU A 90 -36.45 14.46 -5.40
N VAL A 91 -35.82 15.54 -4.95
CA VAL A 91 -35.84 15.99 -3.57
C VAL A 91 -37.04 16.92 -3.35
N ASP A 92 -37.77 16.70 -2.26
CA ASP A 92 -38.90 17.55 -1.91
C ASP A 92 -38.48 19.03 -1.67
N LYS A 93 -39.39 19.96 -1.96
CA LYS A 93 -39.15 21.41 -1.86
C LYS A 93 -38.81 21.83 -0.43
N ASP A 94 -39.44 21.22 0.57
CA ASP A 94 -39.21 21.57 1.97
C ASP A 94 -37.80 21.15 2.42
N PHE A 95 -37.32 19.99 1.97
CA PHE A 95 -35.93 19.58 2.19
C PHE A 95 -34.94 20.49 1.47
N ALA A 96 -35.23 20.85 0.21
CA ALA A 96 -34.37 21.75 -0.56
C ALA A 96 -34.28 23.13 0.11
N ALA A 97 -35.38 23.65 0.66
CA ALA A 97 -35.42 24.91 1.41
C ALA A 97 -34.62 24.81 2.71
N MET A 98 -34.84 23.76 3.51
CA MET A 98 -34.10 23.51 4.76
C MET A 98 -32.58 23.43 4.51
N THR A 99 -32.16 22.67 3.51
CA THR A 99 -30.74 22.52 3.18
C THR A 99 -30.16 23.82 2.64
N SER A 100 -30.89 24.54 1.78
CA SER A 100 -30.45 25.86 1.28
C SER A 100 -30.27 26.89 2.39
N ALA A 101 -31.14 26.90 3.41
CA ALA A 101 -31.00 27.76 4.57
C ALA A 101 -29.75 27.40 5.40
N ASN A 102 -29.53 26.11 5.68
CA ASN A 102 -28.33 25.64 6.38
C ASN A 102 -27.04 26.01 5.62
N CYS A 103 -27.01 25.81 4.30
CA CYS A 103 -25.87 26.18 3.46
C CYS A 103 -25.55 27.67 3.55
N GLN A 104 -26.55 28.55 3.38
CA GLN A 104 -26.34 30.00 3.48
C GLN A 104 -25.82 30.40 4.86
N GLU A 105 -26.35 29.78 5.91
CA GLU A 105 -25.96 30.05 7.29
C GLU A 105 -24.50 29.61 7.59
N VAL A 106 -24.09 28.45 7.07
CA VAL A 106 -22.70 27.96 7.16
C VAL A 106 -21.76 28.83 6.35
N LEU A 107 -22.11 29.19 5.12
CA LEU A 107 -21.29 30.04 4.23
C LEU A 107 -21.11 31.44 4.80
N ALA A 108 -22.15 32.04 5.38
CA ALA A 108 -22.04 33.34 6.04
C ALA A 108 -21.06 33.30 7.22
N PHE A 109 -21.07 32.21 8.00
CA PHE A 109 -20.12 32.02 9.09
C PHE A 109 -18.70 31.79 8.58
N PHE A 110 -18.54 31.00 7.52
CA PHE A 110 -17.26 30.80 6.85
C PHE A 110 -16.66 32.10 6.30
N ALA A 111 -17.46 32.99 5.72
CA ALA A 111 -16.99 34.31 5.31
C ALA A 111 -16.45 35.11 6.50
N GLY A 112 -17.17 35.13 7.62
CA GLY A 112 -16.72 35.84 8.84
C GLY A 112 -15.44 35.27 9.44
N ILE A 113 -15.27 33.93 9.44
CA ILE A 113 -14.00 33.31 9.83
C ILE A 113 -12.90 33.71 8.85
N ALA A 114 -13.14 33.53 7.54
CA ALA A 114 -12.15 33.78 6.51
C ALA A 114 -11.66 35.23 6.50
N GLU A 115 -12.46 36.21 6.92
CA GLU A 115 -12.00 37.61 7.06
C GLU A 115 -10.92 37.75 8.14
N GLN A 116 -11.13 37.17 9.32
CA GLN A 116 -10.30 37.41 10.51
C GLN A 116 -9.19 36.38 10.72
N GLU A 117 -9.34 35.18 10.15
CA GLU A 117 -8.43 34.07 10.42
C GLU A 117 -7.07 34.29 9.75
N GLU A 118 -6.01 34.09 10.53
CA GLU A 118 -4.63 34.18 10.04
C GLU A 118 -4.09 32.79 9.65
N ASP A 119 -4.67 31.72 10.18
CA ASP A 119 -4.26 30.36 9.83
C ASP A 119 -4.65 30.01 8.38
N LEU A 120 -3.64 29.83 7.53
CA LEU A 120 -3.82 29.63 6.10
C LEU A 120 -4.43 28.26 5.76
N GLN A 121 -4.25 27.24 6.62
CA GLN A 121 -4.91 25.93 6.43
C GLN A 121 -6.40 26.01 6.74
N VAL A 122 -6.78 26.83 7.73
CA VAL A 122 -8.19 27.08 8.04
C VAL A 122 -8.86 27.83 6.89
N VAL A 123 -8.22 28.89 6.37
CA VAL A 123 -8.70 29.63 5.18
C VAL A 123 -8.83 28.70 3.98
N GLN A 124 -7.84 27.83 3.74
CA GLN A 124 -7.89 26.82 2.69
C GLN A 124 -9.08 25.88 2.83
N LYS A 125 -9.33 25.38 4.04
CA LYS A 125 -10.44 24.44 4.26
C LYS A 125 -11.79 25.10 4.01
N ILE A 126 -11.90 26.37 4.37
CA ILE A 126 -13.09 27.19 4.10
C ILE A 126 -13.29 27.39 2.60
N GLU A 127 -12.24 27.76 1.85
CA GLU A 127 -12.28 27.88 0.38
C GLU A 127 -12.78 26.58 -0.26
N HIS A 128 -12.15 25.45 0.10
CA HIS A 128 -12.46 24.13 -0.41
C HIS A 128 -13.92 23.73 -0.14
N ASN A 129 -14.37 23.82 1.10
CA ASN A 129 -15.74 23.45 1.45
C ASN A 129 -16.76 24.39 0.77
N SER A 130 -16.49 25.69 0.72
CA SER A 130 -17.38 26.67 0.10
C SER A 130 -17.51 26.45 -1.40
N TYR A 131 -16.42 26.09 -2.08
CA TYR A 131 -16.45 25.70 -3.48
C TYR A 131 -17.32 24.45 -3.70
N TRP A 132 -17.18 23.41 -2.88
CA TRP A 132 -18.01 22.21 -3.08
C TRP A 132 -19.49 22.44 -2.77
N ILE A 133 -19.82 23.33 -1.82
CA ILE A 133 -21.19 23.78 -1.60
C ILE A 133 -21.70 24.53 -2.84
N HIS A 134 -20.89 25.44 -3.41
CA HIS A 134 -21.22 26.13 -4.66
C HIS A 134 -21.46 25.16 -5.82
N TYR A 135 -20.51 24.25 -6.04
CA TYR A 135 -20.49 23.30 -7.16
C TYR A 135 -21.71 22.37 -7.14
N HIS A 136 -22.08 21.84 -5.96
CA HIS A 136 -23.20 20.91 -5.85
C HIS A 136 -24.56 21.59 -5.71
N SER A 137 -24.62 22.87 -5.34
CA SER A 137 -25.89 23.56 -5.16
C SER A 137 -26.63 23.83 -6.48
N ALA A 138 -27.95 23.61 -6.46
CA ALA A 138 -28.89 24.09 -7.48
C ALA A 138 -29.51 25.46 -7.12
N SER A 139 -29.37 25.93 -5.87
CA SER A 139 -29.88 27.21 -5.40
C SER A 139 -28.92 28.35 -5.75
N GLU A 140 -29.43 29.35 -6.48
CA GLU A 140 -28.68 30.57 -6.82
C GLU A 140 -28.30 31.39 -5.57
N ASP A 141 -29.14 31.41 -4.54
CA ASP A 141 -28.82 32.10 -3.28
C ASP A 141 -27.63 31.47 -2.57
N VAL A 142 -27.55 30.14 -2.56
CA VAL A 142 -26.41 29.40 -1.99
C VAL A 142 -25.14 29.66 -2.81
N ARG A 143 -25.25 29.68 -4.14
CA ARG A 143 -24.10 30.02 -5.01
C ARG A 143 -23.61 31.44 -4.75
N ALA A 144 -24.52 32.41 -4.67
CA ALA A 144 -24.19 33.78 -4.36
C ALA A 144 -23.52 33.92 -2.98
N ALA A 145 -24.00 33.19 -1.96
CA ALA A 145 -23.36 33.16 -0.64
C ALA A 145 -21.94 32.57 -0.69
N ALA A 146 -21.71 31.53 -1.48
CA ALA A 146 -20.38 30.94 -1.63
C ALA A 146 -19.42 31.88 -2.37
N LEU A 147 -19.89 32.60 -3.39
CA LEU A 147 -19.08 33.62 -4.08
C LEU A 147 -18.67 34.78 -3.16
N LYS A 148 -19.45 35.09 -2.11
CA LYS A 148 -19.02 36.05 -1.08
C LYS A 148 -17.82 35.52 -0.28
N VAL A 149 -17.83 34.24 0.09
CA VAL A 149 -16.68 33.60 0.73
C VAL A 149 -15.46 33.66 -0.19
N LYS A 150 -15.64 33.35 -1.48
CA LYS A 150 -14.57 33.46 -2.49
C LYS A 150 -13.96 34.86 -2.52
N ALA A 151 -14.78 35.90 -2.57
CA ALA A 151 -14.31 37.29 -2.62
C ALA A 151 -13.48 37.67 -1.38
N VAL A 152 -13.88 37.21 -0.19
CA VAL A 152 -13.11 37.39 1.06
C VAL A 152 -11.76 36.69 0.98
N VAL A 153 -11.75 35.44 0.50
CA VAL A 153 -10.52 34.63 0.38
C VAL A 153 -9.57 35.22 -0.66
N ASP A 154 -10.06 35.61 -1.83
CA ASP A 154 -9.26 36.21 -2.90
C ASP A 154 -8.65 37.56 -2.50
N ALA A 155 -9.27 38.29 -1.56
CA ALA A 155 -8.73 39.54 -1.02
C ALA A 155 -7.51 39.34 -0.10
N LYS A 156 -7.11 38.09 0.20
CA LYS A 156 -5.95 37.78 1.05
C LYS A 156 -4.70 37.48 0.22
N PRO A 157 -3.77 38.44 0.03
CA PRO A 157 -2.60 38.26 -0.83
C PRO A 157 -1.65 37.15 -0.31
N GLU A 158 -1.48 37.05 1.01
CA GLU A 158 -0.63 36.01 1.60
C GLU A 158 -1.22 34.60 1.41
N TYR A 159 -2.55 34.48 1.44
CA TYR A 159 -3.22 33.22 1.13
C TYR A 159 -3.06 32.85 -0.35
N ALA A 160 -3.06 33.82 -1.28
CA ALA A 160 -2.83 33.52 -2.70
C ALA A 160 -1.46 32.87 -2.93
N ILE A 161 -0.39 33.38 -2.29
CA ILE A 161 0.95 32.78 -2.35
C ILE A 161 0.94 31.38 -1.74
N TYR A 162 0.33 31.22 -0.56
CA TYR A 162 0.20 29.92 0.11
C TYR A 162 -0.57 28.90 -0.73
N ARG A 163 -1.68 29.31 -1.33
CA ARG A 163 -2.51 28.49 -2.22
C ARG A 163 -1.68 27.99 -3.40
N THR A 164 -0.89 28.85 -4.04
CA THR A 164 0.00 28.46 -5.13
C THR A 164 1.08 27.47 -4.66
N LEU A 165 1.80 27.75 -3.58
CA LEU A 165 2.95 26.93 -3.17
C LEU A 165 2.56 25.64 -2.43
N VAL A 166 1.66 25.72 -1.46
CA VAL A 166 1.28 24.61 -0.57
C VAL A 166 -0.11 24.06 -0.88
N GLY A 167 -1.02 24.91 -1.33
CA GLY A 167 -2.47 24.67 -1.29
C GLY A 167 -3.01 23.44 -2.03
N PHE A 168 -2.83 22.23 -1.49
CA PHE A 168 -3.30 20.97 -2.07
C PHE A 168 -4.84 20.84 -2.16
N GLU A 169 -5.58 21.40 -1.19
CA GLU A 169 -7.04 21.58 -1.27
C GLU A 169 -7.47 22.92 -1.90
N GLY A 170 -6.50 23.75 -2.34
CA GLY A 170 -6.78 25.07 -2.90
C GLY A 170 -7.59 24.98 -4.18
N VAL A 171 -8.51 25.91 -4.37
CA VAL A 171 -9.39 25.91 -5.55
C VAL A 171 -8.85 26.91 -6.58
N PHE A 172 -8.53 26.42 -7.77
CA PHE A 172 -8.00 27.22 -8.87
C PHE A 172 -9.05 27.40 -9.96
N GLY A 173 -9.11 28.59 -10.57
CA GLY A 173 -10.07 28.90 -11.64
C GLY A 173 -11.27 29.72 -11.17
N ASP A 174 -12.13 30.04 -12.13
CA ASP A 174 -13.35 30.81 -11.89
C ASP A 174 -14.46 29.87 -11.41
N TRP A 175 -15.09 30.19 -10.28
CA TRP A 175 -16.20 29.41 -9.75
C TRP A 175 -17.47 29.59 -10.59
N SER A 176 -17.55 30.67 -11.38
CA SER A 176 -18.73 31.02 -12.17
C SER A 176 -18.83 30.30 -13.51
N THR A 177 -17.77 29.61 -13.96
CA THR A 177 -17.77 28.86 -15.23
C THR A 177 -18.36 27.44 -15.05
N SER A 178 -18.96 26.92 -16.13
CA SER A 178 -19.84 25.73 -16.13
C SER A 178 -19.18 24.44 -15.62
N LYS A 179 -19.98 23.59 -14.94
CA LYS A 179 -19.67 22.28 -14.33
C LYS A 179 -18.96 21.22 -15.21
N ARG A 180 -18.67 21.52 -16.49
CA ARG A 180 -18.26 20.55 -17.52
C ARG A 180 -16.81 20.64 -17.99
N ASP A 181 -16.02 21.60 -17.52
CA ASP A 181 -14.59 21.58 -17.79
C ASP A 181 -13.88 20.72 -16.73
N GLU A 182 -13.53 19.49 -17.09
CA GLU A 182 -12.72 18.56 -16.28
C GLU A 182 -11.26 19.03 -16.10
N SER A 183 -10.89 20.21 -16.61
CA SER A 183 -9.53 20.75 -16.57
C SER A 183 -9.04 21.21 -15.19
N PHE A 184 -9.89 21.16 -14.16
CA PHE A 184 -9.56 21.68 -12.82
C PHE A 184 -8.48 20.87 -12.07
N ALA A 185 -8.28 19.59 -12.41
CA ALA A 185 -7.35 18.73 -11.69
C ALA A 185 -5.94 18.63 -12.31
N LEU A 186 -5.81 18.62 -13.65
CA LEU A 186 -4.53 18.39 -14.33
C LEU A 186 -3.86 19.66 -14.88
N GLY A 187 -4.63 20.70 -15.20
CA GLY A 187 -4.07 22.00 -15.63
C GLY A 187 -3.50 22.86 -14.49
N SER A 188 -3.91 22.60 -13.24
CA SER A 188 -3.60 23.46 -12.09
C SER A 188 -2.17 23.26 -11.57
N GLN A 189 -1.63 22.04 -11.51
CA GLN A 189 -0.29 21.81 -10.95
C GLN A 189 0.82 22.39 -11.83
N GLU A 190 0.73 22.24 -13.17
CA GLU A 190 1.71 22.84 -14.08
C GLU A 190 1.67 24.37 -14.04
N SER A 191 0.47 24.97 -13.98
CA SER A 191 0.31 26.42 -13.82
C SER A 191 0.92 26.90 -12.50
N ARG A 192 0.65 26.19 -11.40
CA ARG A 192 1.25 26.51 -10.09
C ARG A 192 2.77 26.39 -10.09
N LEU A 193 3.34 25.41 -10.79
CA LEU A 193 4.79 25.31 -10.94
C LEU A 193 5.38 26.49 -11.72
N LYS A 194 4.69 26.97 -12.76
CA LYS A 194 5.10 28.18 -13.51
C LYS A 194 5.05 29.41 -12.61
N GLU A 195 3.98 29.59 -11.85
CA GLU A 195 3.85 30.69 -10.87
C GLU A 195 4.90 30.60 -9.76
N ALA A 196 5.14 29.41 -9.21
CA ALA A 196 6.16 29.18 -8.19
C ALA A 196 7.56 29.59 -8.67
N ARG A 197 7.91 29.30 -9.94
CA ARG A 197 9.18 29.75 -10.54
C ARG A 197 9.25 31.27 -10.72
N ILE A 198 8.13 31.94 -10.95
CA ILE A 198 8.08 33.41 -10.99
C ILE A 198 8.33 33.96 -9.58
N LEU A 199 7.60 33.45 -8.58
CA LEU A 199 7.79 33.82 -7.18
C LEU A 199 9.24 33.62 -6.72
N ALA A 200 9.87 32.52 -7.12
CA ALA A 200 11.27 32.23 -6.77
C ALA A 200 12.26 33.28 -7.29
N LYS A 201 11.98 33.93 -8.43
CA LYS A 201 12.82 35.00 -9.00
C LYS A 201 12.54 36.36 -8.38
N GLU A 202 11.31 36.58 -7.90
CA GLU A 202 10.87 37.85 -7.33
C GLU A 202 11.25 38.02 -5.86
N ILE A 203 11.81 36.98 -5.21
CA ILE A 203 12.13 37.05 -3.77
C ILE A 203 13.07 38.19 -3.39
N VAL A 204 13.94 38.62 -4.32
CA VAL A 204 14.87 39.73 -4.11
C VAL A 204 14.13 41.06 -4.05
N ALA A 205 13.07 41.24 -4.84
CA ALA A 205 12.28 42.47 -4.87
C ALA A 205 11.47 42.65 -3.56
N ASP A 206 10.94 41.55 -3.02
CA ASP A 206 10.20 41.53 -1.76
C ASP A 206 11.09 41.55 -0.51
N GLY A 207 12.34 41.09 -0.65
CA GLY A 207 13.33 41.00 0.41
C GLY A 207 13.44 39.62 1.08
N PHE A 208 14.66 39.18 1.33
CA PHE A 208 14.96 37.84 1.87
C PHE A 208 14.37 37.60 3.26
N ASP A 209 14.31 38.60 4.15
CA ASP A 209 13.72 38.44 5.48
C ASP A 209 12.22 38.15 5.43
N VAL A 210 11.51 38.72 4.45
CA VAL A 210 10.08 38.46 4.23
C VAL A 210 9.91 37.01 3.79
N TRP A 211 10.68 36.58 2.79
CA TRP A 211 10.60 35.22 2.26
C TRP A 211 11.07 34.15 3.24
N ARG A 212 12.07 34.43 4.07
CA ARG A 212 12.48 33.56 5.18
C ARG A 212 11.30 33.29 6.10
N ARG A 213 10.58 34.34 6.55
CA ARG A 213 9.39 34.17 7.40
C ARG A 213 8.27 33.38 6.69
N ARG A 214 8.05 33.62 5.40
CA ARG A 214 7.05 32.87 4.60
C ARG A 214 7.40 31.38 4.53
N ILE A 215 8.64 31.07 4.15
CA ILE A 215 9.13 29.69 4.03
C ILE A 215 8.96 28.95 5.36
N LEU A 216 9.38 29.54 6.48
CA LEU A 216 9.24 28.93 7.81
C LEU A 216 7.76 28.72 8.17
N ARG A 217 6.91 29.70 7.93
CA ARG A 217 5.46 29.58 8.17
C ARG A 217 4.82 28.48 7.32
N PHE A 218 5.19 28.39 6.05
CA PHE A 218 4.62 27.41 5.12
C PHE A 218 5.10 25.99 5.43
N ALA A 219 6.35 25.84 5.88
CA ALA A 219 6.90 24.57 6.33
C ALA A 219 6.20 24.00 7.58
N GLN A 220 5.55 24.84 8.39
CA GLN A 220 4.76 24.43 9.57
C GLN A 220 3.35 23.90 9.22
N THR A 221 3.00 23.81 7.94
CA THR A 221 1.73 23.22 7.49
C THR A 221 1.61 21.78 8.00
N GLU A 222 0.51 21.48 8.71
CA GLU A 222 0.21 20.13 9.17
C GLU A 222 -0.19 19.26 7.97
N SER A 223 0.62 18.25 7.69
CA SER A 223 0.31 17.16 6.76
C SER A 223 0.90 15.86 7.29
N ASN A 224 0.17 14.76 7.06
CA ASN A 224 0.58 13.41 7.45
C ASN A 224 1.59 12.80 6.47
N ASP A 225 1.70 13.36 5.27
CA ASP A 225 2.66 12.96 4.25
C ASP A 225 3.25 14.19 3.54
N LEU A 226 4.35 13.99 2.81
CA LEU A 226 4.95 15.05 1.99
C LEU A 226 4.33 15.14 0.59
N ALA A 227 3.34 14.30 0.28
CA ALA A 227 2.68 14.27 -1.03
C ALA A 227 1.86 15.55 -1.28
N THR A 228 1.58 16.33 -0.24
CA THR A 228 0.91 17.64 -0.34
C THR A 228 1.81 18.79 -0.80
N PHE A 229 3.14 18.62 -0.89
CA PHE A 229 4.09 19.73 -1.12
C PHE A 229 4.90 19.73 -2.44
N PRO A 230 4.50 19.11 -3.56
CA PRO A 230 5.36 19.03 -4.75
C PRO A 230 5.74 20.41 -5.32
N VAL A 231 4.80 21.37 -5.33
CA VAL A 231 5.06 22.73 -5.83
C VAL A 231 5.99 23.51 -4.88
N PHE A 232 5.77 23.41 -3.57
CA PHE A 232 6.64 24.06 -2.59
C PHE A 232 8.06 23.47 -2.61
N TYR A 233 8.19 22.18 -2.84
CA TYR A 233 9.48 21.49 -3.00
C TYR A 233 10.27 22.04 -4.19
N GLU A 234 9.61 22.19 -5.34
CA GLU A 234 10.22 22.78 -6.53
C GLU A 234 10.54 24.26 -6.36
N PHE A 235 9.68 25.02 -5.67
CA PHE A 235 9.95 26.41 -5.29
C PHE A 235 11.24 26.55 -4.47
N LEU A 236 11.39 25.75 -3.40
CA LEU A 236 12.57 25.80 -2.53
C LEU A 236 13.85 25.45 -3.28
N ALA A 237 13.79 24.46 -4.18
CA ALA A 237 14.94 24.11 -5.00
C ALA A 237 15.32 25.21 -6.00
N GLU A 238 14.34 25.86 -6.62
CA GLU A 238 14.59 26.98 -7.54
C GLU A 238 15.16 28.20 -6.82
N VAL A 239 14.63 28.53 -5.63
CA VAL A 239 15.17 29.58 -4.75
C VAL A 239 16.61 29.26 -4.37
N ALA A 240 16.88 28.03 -3.94
CA ALA A 240 18.21 27.62 -3.53
C ALA A 240 19.22 27.60 -4.68
N ARG A 241 18.78 27.30 -5.90
CA ARG A 241 19.61 27.36 -7.11
C ARG A 241 19.91 28.79 -7.54
N SER A 242 18.89 29.67 -7.51
CA SER A 242 19.01 31.06 -7.99
C SER A 242 19.66 32.00 -6.96
N HIS A 243 19.51 31.70 -5.67
CA HIS A 243 19.98 32.51 -4.56
C HIS A 243 20.70 31.64 -3.51
N PRO A 244 21.83 31.00 -3.89
CA PRO A 244 22.48 30.01 -3.04
C PRO A 244 22.97 30.55 -1.70
N GLY A 245 23.43 31.80 -1.64
CA GLY A 245 23.81 32.45 -0.37
C GLY A 245 22.64 32.57 0.62
N PHE A 246 21.43 32.87 0.14
CA PHE A 246 20.22 32.90 0.98
C PHE A 246 19.85 31.49 1.47
N ALA A 247 19.94 30.49 0.59
CA ALA A 247 19.66 29.11 0.96
C ALA A 247 20.68 28.54 1.96
N LEU A 248 21.98 28.84 1.82
CA LEU A 248 22.98 28.50 2.83
C LEU A 248 22.65 29.12 4.19
N ASP A 249 22.16 30.36 4.21
CA ASP A 249 21.74 31.05 5.42
C ASP A 249 20.52 30.36 6.08
N LEU A 250 19.56 29.87 5.26
CA LEU A 250 18.43 29.04 5.74
C LEU A 250 18.92 27.72 6.35
N LEU A 251 19.86 27.02 5.70
CA LEU A 251 20.40 25.76 6.22
C LEU A 251 21.18 25.97 7.53
N ALA A 252 21.91 27.08 7.64
CA ALA A 252 22.70 27.41 8.83
C ALA A 252 21.83 27.84 10.02
N LYS A 253 20.75 28.59 9.78
CA LYS A 253 19.95 29.23 10.84
C LYS A 253 18.63 28.55 11.16
N ASP A 254 18.03 27.83 10.22
CA ASP A 254 16.64 27.35 10.32
C ASP A 254 16.44 25.88 9.96
N SER A 255 17.53 25.12 9.81
CA SER A 255 17.44 23.73 9.35
C SER A 255 16.56 22.83 10.23
N GLU A 256 16.49 23.08 11.53
CA GLU A 256 15.58 22.37 12.45
C GLU A 256 14.10 22.60 12.11
N GLN A 257 13.71 23.83 11.77
CA GLN A 257 12.34 24.15 11.35
C GLN A 257 12.05 23.66 9.92
N LEU A 258 13.09 23.39 9.14
CA LEU A 258 13.03 22.98 7.74
C LEU A 258 13.39 21.50 7.52
N LEU A 259 13.43 20.67 8.57
CA LEU A 259 13.83 19.25 8.49
C LEU A 259 13.15 18.48 7.34
N LYS A 260 11.83 18.68 7.17
CA LYS A 260 11.02 18.05 6.11
C LYS A 260 11.37 18.52 4.69
N PHE A 261 12.04 19.66 4.58
CA PHE A 261 12.34 20.39 3.35
C PHE A 261 13.83 20.65 3.15
N LEU A 262 14.71 19.90 3.83
CA LEU A 262 16.16 20.03 3.62
C LEU A 262 16.57 19.60 2.21
N ILE A 263 16.05 18.47 1.73
CA ILE A 263 16.44 17.89 0.43
C ILE A 263 16.27 18.85 -0.76
N PRO A 264 15.15 19.58 -0.97
CA PRO A 264 15.03 20.51 -2.09
C PRO A 264 16.03 21.66 -1.99
N ILE A 265 16.27 22.16 -0.77
CA ILE A 265 17.24 23.25 -0.53
C ILE A 265 18.66 22.76 -0.83
N LEU A 266 19.03 21.58 -0.29
CA LEU A 266 20.31 20.92 -0.58
C LEU A 266 20.51 20.70 -2.07
N ARG A 267 19.48 20.18 -2.76
CA ARG A 267 19.51 19.96 -4.22
C ARG A 267 19.79 21.25 -4.97
N GLY A 268 19.09 22.33 -4.65
CA GLY A 268 19.27 23.62 -5.31
C GLY A 268 20.66 24.21 -5.13
N VAL A 269 21.19 24.20 -3.89
CA VAL A 269 22.54 24.69 -3.62
C VAL A 269 23.60 23.79 -4.25
N TRP A 270 23.42 22.46 -4.22
CA TRP A 270 24.35 21.49 -4.82
C TRP A 270 24.52 21.68 -6.34
N GLU A 271 23.46 22.10 -7.02
CA GLU A 271 23.47 22.40 -8.46
C GLU A 271 23.92 23.83 -8.81
N SER A 272 24.22 24.65 -7.80
CA SER A 272 24.66 26.04 -7.95
C SER A 272 26.18 26.17 -7.92
N GLU A 273 26.67 27.41 -8.08
CA GLU A 273 28.10 27.75 -7.94
C GLU A 273 28.63 27.64 -6.50
N ASN A 274 27.76 27.63 -5.48
CA ASN A 274 28.18 27.53 -4.06
C ASN A 274 28.21 26.07 -3.53
N ARG A 275 28.33 25.06 -4.40
CA ARG A 275 28.45 23.65 -3.98
C ARG A 275 29.60 23.45 -2.99
N ASP A 276 30.73 24.12 -3.21
CA ASP A 276 31.92 23.99 -2.35
C ASP A 276 31.71 24.58 -0.95
N GLU A 277 30.81 25.55 -0.81
CA GLU A 277 30.42 26.13 0.48
C GLU A 277 29.41 25.24 1.23
N LEU A 278 28.60 24.49 0.50
CA LEU A 278 27.65 23.53 1.07
C LEU A 278 28.34 22.31 1.68
N LEU A 279 29.40 21.81 1.03
CA LEU A 279 30.10 20.58 1.42
C LEU A 279 30.55 20.56 2.89
N PRO A 280 31.21 21.61 3.43
CA PRO A 280 31.56 21.67 4.85
C PRO A 280 30.35 21.58 5.79
N VAL A 281 29.22 22.20 5.43
CA VAL A 281 27.99 22.18 6.24
C VAL A 281 27.45 20.76 6.33
N VAL A 282 27.34 20.08 5.18
CA VAL A 282 26.83 18.70 5.14
C VAL A 282 27.78 17.74 5.85
N ARG A 283 29.10 17.87 5.64
CA ARG A 283 30.10 17.05 6.36
C ARG A 283 30.04 17.27 7.87
N GLN A 284 29.83 18.50 8.32
CA GLN A 284 29.63 18.80 9.73
C GLN A 284 28.39 18.10 10.28
N TRP A 285 27.26 18.13 9.55
CA TRP A 285 26.06 17.41 9.95
C TRP A 285 26.31 15.91 10.09
N VAL A 286 26.97 15.28 9.11
CA VAL A 286 27.32 13.85 9.19
C VAL A 286 28.15 13.56 10.44
N GLN A 287 29.18 14.35 10.72
CA GLN A 287 30.05 14.13 11.89
C GLN A 287 29.32 14.34 13.23
N GLN A 288 28.42 15.32 13.31
CA GLN A 288 27.74 15.72 14.54
C GLN A 288 26.41 15.00 14.79
N THR A 289 25.92 14.21 13.81
CA THR A 289 24.64 13.48 13.91
C THR A 289 24.63 12.56 15.12
N ARG A 290 23.55 12.65 15.90
CA ARG A 290 23.24 11.80 17.06
C ARG A 290 22.21 10.73 16.70
N PRO A 291 22.09 9.64 17.49
CA PRO A 291 21.13 8.57 17.22
C PRO A 291 19.67 9.02 17.07
N ASP A 292 19.28 10.13 17.71
CA ASP A 292 17.95 10.71 17.70
C ASP A 292 17.71 11.76 16.60
N GLU A 293 18.73 12.13 15.83
CA GLU A 293 18.71 13.25 14.87
C GLU A 293 19.15 12.85 13.45
N THR A 294 18.81 11.64 13.00
CA THR A 294 19.32 11.10 11.73
C THR A 294 18.66 11.68 10.46
N SER A 295 17.73 12.63 10.62
CA SER A 295 17.07 13.33 9.52
C SER A 295 18.06 14.08 8.61
N TYR A 296 19.10 14.69 9.19
CA TYR A 296 20.16 15.35 8.42
C TYR A 296 20.96 14.36 7.60
N LEU A 297 21.29 13.21 8.20
CA LEU A 297 22.02 12.14 7.56
C LEU A 297 21.23 11.55 6.37
N TYR A 298 19.94 11.31 6.58
CA TYR A 298 19.01 10.89 5.53
C TYR A 298 18.95 11.91 4.38
N ALA A 299 18.78 13.20 4.69
CA ALA A 299 18.73 14.25 3.66
C ALA A 299 20.04 14.35 2.86
N SER A 300 21.17 14.15 3.53
CA SER A 300 22.52 14.16 2.94
C SER A 300 22.74 13.01 1.95
N ALA A 301 22.17 11.81 2.20
CA ALA A 301 22.15 10.74 1.21
C ALA A 301 21.13 11.01 0.11
N LYS A 302 19.88 11.31 0.48
CA LYS A 302 18.75 11.37 -0.46
C LYS A 302 18.90 12.42 -1.54
N VAL A 303 19.61 13.52 -1.29
CA VAL A 303 19.86 14.56 -2.29
C VAL A 303 20.42 13.96 -3.59
N PHE A 304 21.30 12.97 -3.49
CA PHE A 304 21.98 12.32 -4.61
C PHE A 304 21.09 11.48 -5.52
N LEU A 305 19.85 11.19 -5.14
CA LEU A 305 18.87 10.60 -6.06
C LEU A 305 18.45 11.56 -7.17
N SER A 306 18.64 12.87 -6.96
CA SER A 306 18.09 13.91 -7.82
C SER A 306 19.12 14.91 -8.34
N THR A 307 20.41 14.70 -8.06
CA THR A 307 21.50 15.55 -8.55
C THR A 307 22.22 14.92 -9.75
N LYS A 308 22.88 15.77 -10.54
CA LYS A 308 23.68 15.32 -11.69
C LYS A 308 24.93 14.52 -11.30
N HIS A 309 25.55 14.90 -10.17
CA HIS A 309 26.79 14.30 -9.68
C HIS A 309 26.60 13.81 -8.24
N VAL A 310 27.21 12.67 -7.94
CA VAL A 310 27.28 12.07 -6.60
C VAL A 310 28.67 12.32 -6.04
N ASP A 311 28.75 12.76 -4.79
CA ASP A 311 30.02 12.81 -4.06
C ASP A 311 30.18 11.48 -3.30
N ILE A 312 31.02 10.62 -3.84
CA ILE A 312 31.23 9.25 -3.36
C ILE A 312 31.78 9.27 -1.93
N ASP A 313 32.79 10.11 -1.66
CA ASP A 313 33.38 10.27 -0.33
C ASP A 313 32.35 10.69 0.73
N LEU A 314 31.44 11.62 0.38
CA LEU A 314 30.36 12.03 1.27
C LEU A 314 29.37 10.89 1.50
N LEU A 315 29.00 10.15 0.45
CA LEU A 315 28.09 9.01 0.57
C LEU A 315 28.68 7.90 1.45
N GLU A 316 29.98 7.63 1.35
CA GLU A 316 30.70 6.71 2.25
C GLU A 316 30.69 7.19 3.70
N GLN A 317 30.95 8.48 3.94
CA GLN A 317 30.89 9.05 5.29
C GLN A 317 29.49 8.95 5.89
N VAL A 318 28.46 9.14 5.07
CA VAL A 318 27.07 8.95 5.47
C VAL A 318 26.81 7.50 5.86
N LEU A 319 27.30 6.54 5.07
CA LEU A 319 27.20 5.11 5.39
C LEU A 319 27.92 4.76 6.68
N ASP A 320 29.16 5.21 6.85
CA ASP A 320 29.97 4.97 8.05
C ASP A 320 29.24 5.44 9.31
N LYS A 321 28.69 6.67 9.24
CA LYS A 321 27.94 7.23 10.36
C LYS A 321 26.64 6.47 10.61
N ALA A 322 25.93 6.08 9.56
CA ALA A 322 24.71 5.27 9.72
C ALA A 322 25.03 3.95 10.42
N VAL A 323 26.16 3.30 10.07
CA VAL A 323 26.61 2.03 10.68
C VAL A 323 26.98 2.22 12.15
N GLU A 324 27.70 3.29 12.48
CA GLU A 324 28.01 3.66 13.86
C GLU A 324 26.72 3.83 14.69
N LEU A 325 25.72 4.51 14.12
CA LEU A 325 24.43 4.78 14.79
C LEU A 325 23.43 3.63 14.71
N ARG A 326 23.74 2.56 13.96
CA ARG A 326 22.83 1.45 13.63
C ARG A 326 21.52 1.89 12.97
N ASP A 327 21.56 2.96 12.19
CA ASP A 327 20.37 3.48 11.49
C ASP A 327 20.17 2.77 10.15
N SER A 328 19.34 1.72 10.17
CA SER A 328 19.01 0.96 8.95
C SER A 328 18.22 1.77 7.93
N PHE A 329 17.45 2.79 8.35
CA PHE A 329 16.69 3.64 7.43
C PHE A 329 17.62 4.47 6.54
N VAL A 330 18.67 5.05 7.11
CA VAL A 330 19.70 5.77 6.34
C VAL A 330 20.50 4.81 5.46
N MET A 331 20.86 3.62 5.95
CA MET A 331 21.57 2.62 5.12
C MET A 331 20.77 2.22 3.89
N ARG A 332 19.46 2.00 4.04
CA ARG A 332 18.54 1.75 2.92
C ARG A 332 18.57 2.90 1.91
N GLN A 333 18.60 4.14 2.40
CA GLN A 333 18.69 5.31 1.54
C GLN A 333 20.02 5.40 0.78
N VAL A 334 21.15 5.05 1.42
CA VAL A 334 22.46 4.95 0.76
C VAL A 334 22.46 3.87 -0.31
N ALA A 335 21.96 2.68 0.01
CA ALA A 335 21.81 1.58 -0.95
C ALA A 335 20.96 2.01 -2.16
N SER A 336 19.89 2.75 -1.90
CA SER A 336 19.00 3.28 -2.95
C SER A 336 19.71 4.26 -3.88
N VAL A 337 20.54 5.16 -3.33
CA VAL A 337 21.36 6.09 -4.13
C VAL A 337 22.38 5.33 -4.96
N ALA A 338 23.10 4.39 -4.34
CA ALA A 338 24.12 3.58 -5.01
C ALA A 338 23.55 2.88 -6.25
N ILE A 339 22.35 2.30 -6.13
CA ILE A 339 21.67 1.63 -7.22
C ILE A 339 21.19 2.61 -8.28
N ALA A 340 20.40 3.61 -7.88
CA ALA A 340 19.78 4.56 -8.78
C ALA A 340 20.80 5.36 -9.61
N ARG A 341 22.06 5.44 -9.13
CA ARG A 341 23.14 6.16 -9.81
C ARG A 341 24.17 5.24 -10.49
N SER A 342 24.02 3.92 -10.37
CA SER A 342 24.93 2.92 -10.98
C SER A 342 24.87 2.86 -12.51
N ALA A 343 23.88 3.51 -13.13
CA ALA A 343 23.80 3.64 -14.58
C ALA A 343 24.98 4.44 -15.16
N ASP A 344 25.56 5.36 -14.37
CA ASP A 344 26.73 6.15 -14.75
C ASP A 344 27.98 5.25 -14.86
N ASP A 345 28.52 5.09 -16.07
CA ASP A 345 29.63 4.17 -16.36
C ASP A 345 30.90 4.52 -15.57
N GLU A 346 31.14 5.80 -15.28
CA GLU A 346 32.37 6.25 -14.60
C GLU A 346 32.41 5.86 -13.12
N ALA A 347 31.27 5.99 -12.41
CA ALA A 347 31.17 5.75 -10.97
C ALA A 347 30.59 4.36 -10.61
N ARG A 348 30.18 3.55 -11.61
CA ARG A 348 29.48 2.27 -11.38
C ARG A 348 30.21 1.33 -10.42
N GLY A 349 31.53 1.22 -10.54
CA GLY A 349 32.33 0.31 -9.71
C GLY A 349 32.29 0.68 -8.22
N GLU A 350 32.47 1.97 -7.93
CA GLU A 350 32.46 2.51 -6.57
C GLU A 350 31.06 2.45 -5.96
N LEU A 351 30.03 2.83 -6.72
CA LEU A 351 28.64 2.74 -6.28
C LEU A 351 28.22 1.29 -5.99
N LYS A 352 28.65 0.32 -6.82
CA LYS A 352 28.42 -1.10 -6.54
C LYS A 352 29.07 -1.52 -5.22
N ALA A 353 30.31 -1.08 -4.95
CA ALA A 353 31.00 -1.39 -3.70
C ALA A 353 30.27 -0.80 -2.49
N ILE A 354 29.79 0.44 -2.58
CA ILE A 354 28.97 1.08 -1.54
C ILE A 354 27.66 0.32 -1.32
N PHE A 355 26.97 -0.08 -2.38
CA PHE A 355 25.75 -0.88 -2.29
C PHE A 355 26.00 -2.19 -1.53
N LEU A 356 27.01 -2.97 -1.94
CA LEU A 356 27.31 -4.26 -1.31
C LEU A 356 27.73 -4.11 0.16
N ARG A 357 28.44 -3.02 0.48
CA ARG A 357 28.80 -2.69 1.86
C ARG A 357 27.56 -2.34 2.70
N ALA A 358 26.66 -1.51 2.18
CA ALA A 358 25.40 -1.19 2.83
C ALA A 358 24.53 -2.45 3.02
N LEU A 359 24.44 -3.30 1.99
CA LEU A 359 23.73 -4.58 2.02
C LEU A 359 24.28 -5.52 3.09
N SER A 360 25.60 -5.60 3.25
CA SER A 360 26.23 -6.41 4.31
C SER A 360 25.79 -5.95 5.69
N HIS A 361 25.84 -4.64 5.98
CA HIS A 361 25.41 -4.11 7.27
C HIS A 361 23.90 -4.25 7.50
N LEU A 362 23.08 -4.02 6.47
CA LEU A 362 21.64 -4.27 6.51
C LEU A 362 21.33 -5.74 6.81
N THR A 363 22.11 -6.67 6.26
CA THR A 363 22.02 -8.11 6.56
C THR A 363 22.36 -8.40 8.01
N ASP A 364 23.41 -7.79 8.56
CA ASP A 364 23.78 -7.95 9.97
C ASP A 364 22.70 -7.38 10.91
N PHE A 365 21.99 -6.33 10.48
CA PHE A 365 20.86 -5.78 11.22
C PHE A 365 19.55 -6.51 10.97
N GLY A 366 19.47 -7.41 9.99
CA GLY A 366 18.25 -8.10 9.59
C GLY A 366 17.19 -7.16 9.00
N ASP A 367 17.61 -6.15 8.24
CA ASP A 367 16.73 -5.25 7.49
C ASP A 367 16.90 -5.52 5.98
N ALA A 368 15.80 -5.87 5.32
CA ALA A 368 15.74 -6.10 3.87
C ALA A 368 14.83 -5.13 3.13
N ASN A 369 14.31 -4.10 3.82
CA ASN A 369 13.36 -3.14 3.26
C ASN A 369 13.96 -2.20 2.20
N TRP A 370 15.26 -2.31 1.87
CA TRP A 370 15.86 -1.55 0.77
C TRP A 370 15.21 -1.87 -0.57
N VAL A 371 14.73 -3.12 -0.77
CA VAL A 371 14.10 -3.54 -2.03
C VAL A 371 12.86 -2.69 -2.36
N ARG A 372 12.07 -2.34 -1.34
CA ARG A 372 10.84 -1.54 -1.46
C ARG A 372 11.11 -0.11 -1.95
N GLU A 373 12.31 0.42 -1.74
CA GLU A 373 12.69 1.78 -2.13
C GLU A 373 13.13 1.89 -3.60
N ILE A 374 13.44 0.77 -4.25
CA ILE A 374 14.14 0.77 -5.55
C ILE A 374 13.58 -0.15 -6.63
N TRP A 375 12.73 -1.13 -6.29
CA TRP A 375 12.31 -2.19 -7.22
C TRP A 375 11.78 -1.66 -8.56
N PHE A 376 11.11 -0.51 -8.52
CA PHE A 376 10.51 0.15 -9.68
C PHE A 376 11.53 0.77 -10.64
N ARG A 377 12.82 0.78 -10.27
CA ARG A 377 13.91 1.37 -11.05
C ARG A 377 14.54 0.33 -11.96
N THR A 378 14.67 0.66 -13.24
CA THR A 378 15.39 -0.18 -14.21
C THR A 378 16.83 -0.45 -13.77
N GLU A 379 17.47 0.55 -13.15
CA GLU A 379 18.85 0.47 -12.66
C GLU A 379 19.02 -0.62 -11.60
N ALA A 380 17.99 -0.91 -10.79
CA ALA A 380 18.03 -1.99 -9.81
C ALA A 380 18.14 -3.36 -10.50
N LYS A 381 17.29 -3.60 -11.50
CA LYS A 381 17.30 -4.84 -12.28
C LYS A 381 18.62 -5.00 -13.03
N GLU A 382 19.11 -3.94 -13.67
CA GLU A 382 20.39 -3.96 -14.38
C GLU A 382 21.59 -4.23 -13.47
N MET A 383 21.63 -3.61 -12.30
CA MET A 383 22.73 -3.82 -11.36
C MET A 383 22.72 -5.25 -10.83
N VAL A 384 21.56 -5.76 -10.40
CA VAL A 384 21.40 -7.13 -9.88
C VAL A 384 21.78 -8.17 -10.94
N ALA A 385 21.39 -7.96 -12.21
CA ALA A 385 21.75 -8.83 -13.31
C ALA A 385 23.28 -8.93 -13.54
N LYS A 386 24.00 -7.83 -13.27
CA LYS A 386 25.46 -7.71 -13.45
C LYS A 386 26.27 -8.15 -12.22
N LEU A 387 25.62 -8.48 -11.10
CA LEU A 387 26.31 -9.03 -9.93
C LEU A 387 26.91 -10.41 -10.26
N SER A 388 28.05 -10.69 -9.62
CA SER A 388 28.65 -12.03 -9.61
C SER A 388 27.81 -13.00 -8.76
N PRO A 389 27.96 -14.33 -8.91
CA PRO A 389 27.20 -15.30 -8.13
C PRO A 389 27.34 -15.14 -6.60
N ASP A 390 28.53 -14.76 -6.12
CA ASP A 390 28.74 -14.49 -4.68
C ASP A 390 28.00 -13.24 -4.21
N GLU A 391 27.96 -12.19 -5.03
CA GLU A 391 27.23 -10.95 -4.75
C GLU A 391 25.70 -11.18 -4.80
N GLN A 392 25.21 -12.00 -5.74
CA GLN A 392 23.81 -12.40 -5.80
C GLN A 392 23.39 -13.22 -4.56
N ARG A 393 24.24 -14.13 -4.09
CA ARG A 393 24.00 -14.84 -2.82
C ARG A 393 23.95 -13.89 -1.62
N ALA A 394 24.73 -12.82 -1.61
CA ALA A 394 24.63 -11.81 -0.57
C ALA A 394 23.27 -11.09 -0.59
N VAL A 395 22.72 -10.80 -1.78
CA VAL A 395 21.35 -10.28 -1.95
C VAL A 395 20.32 -11.27 -1.42
N LEU A 396 20.37 -12.53 -1.85
CA LEU A 396 19.44 -13.57 -1.38
C LEU A 396 19.48 -13.75 0.15
N LYS A 397 20.68 -13.74 0.73
CA LYS A 397 20.87 -13.82 2.19
C LYS A 397 20.18 -12.66 2.90
N ASN A 398 20.26 -11.45 2.38
CA ASN A 398 19.58 -10.30 2.95
C ASN A 398 18.04 -10.43 2.82
N LEU A 399 17.54 -10.79 1.64
CA LEU A 399 16.10 -10.88 1.37
C LEU A 399 15.36 -11.91 2.26
N ARG A 400 16.09 -12.81 2.94
CA ARG A 400 15.51 -13.73 3.93
C ARG A 400 14.85 -13.00 5.10
N PHE A 401 15.27 -11.77 5.39
CA PHE A 401 14.70 -10.95 6.46
C PHE A 401 13.40 -10.24 6.08
N LEU A 402 12.94 -10.38 4.84
CA LEU A 402 11.63 -9.85 4.45
C LEU A 402 10.50 -10.62 5.14
N PRO A 403 9.49 -9.92 5.69
CA PRO A 403 8.33 -10.57 6.27
C PRO A 403 7.54 -11.35 5.23
N GLN A 404 7.44 -10.84 4.00
CA GLN A 404 6.68 -11.41 2.90
C GLN A 404 7.48 -11.22 1.60
N ILE A 405 7.28 -12.12 0.62
CA ILE A 405 7.77 -11.90 -0.74
C ILE A 405 6.65 -11.21 -1.50
N ASP A 406 6.71 -9.87 -1.50
CA ASP A 406 5.80 -9.01 -2.26
C ASP A 406 6.26 -8.89 -3.73
N TYR A 407 5.46 -8.21 -4.55
CA TYR A 407 5.77 -8.00 -5.98
C TYR A 407 7.14 -7.31 -6.15
N GLU A 408 7.50 -6.42 -5.22
CA GLU A 408 8.78 -5.71 -5.19
C GLU A 408 9.97 -6.66 -5.05
N ALA A 409 9.89 -7.59 -4.08
CA ALA A 409 10.93 -8.59 -3.86
C ALA A 409 10.98 -9.62 -4.99
N GLU A 410 9.82 -9.99 -5.52
CA GLU A 410 9.70 -10.96 -6.61
C GLU A 410 10.43 -10.49 -7.88
N ASP A 411 10.30 -9.22 -8.25
CA ASP A 411 10.96 -8.64 -9.41
C ASP A 411 12.50 -8.73 -9.33
N VAL A 412 13.08 -8.60 -8.13
CA VAL A 412 14.52 -8.78 -7.91
C VAL A 412 14.91 -10.27 -7.95
N LEU A 413 14.10 -11.14 -7.36
CA LEU A 413 14.34 -12.59 -7.39
C LEU A 413 14.27 -13.14 -8.81
N ALA A 414 13.34 -12.66 -9.64
CA ALA A 414 13.20 -13.08 -11.03
C ALA A 414 14.48 -12.82 -11.84
N VAL A 415 15.09 -11.64 -11.67
CA VAL A 415 16.37 -11.29 -12.33
C VAL A 415 17.51 -12.22 -11.91
N ILE A 416 17.55 -12.64 -10.63
CA ILE A 416 18.55 -13.61 -10.17
C ILE A 416 18.23 -15.00 -10.74
N ALA A 417 16.96 -15.39 -10.75
CA ALA A 417 16.49 -16.69 -11.23
C ALA A 417 16.73 -16.91 -12.74
N GLU A 418 16.78 -15.86 -13.55
CA GLU A 418 17.15 -15.96 -14.98
C GLU A 418 18.56 -16.53 -15.20
N ARG A 419 19.47 -16.35 -14.23
CA ARG A 419 20.87 -16.79 -14.33
C ARG A 419 21.18 -17.95 -13.39
N GLU A 420 20.67 -17.88 -12.17
CA GLU A 420 20.96 -18.83 -11.08
C GLU A 420 19.63 -19.31 -10.45
N PRO A 421 18.73 -19.97 -11.21
CA PRO A 421 17.43 -20.42 -10.70
C PRO A 421 17.58 -21.35 -9.48
N GLY A 422 18.68 -22.10 -9.43
CA GLY A 422 18.99 -22.99 -8.33
C GLY A 422 19.20 -22.30 -6.99
N ASP A 423 19.89 -21.17 -6.96
CA ASP A 423 20.15 -20.39 -5.74
C ASP A 423 18.85 -19.77 -5.23
N VAL A 424 17.94 -19.36 -6.13
CA VAL A 424 16.62 -18.84 -5.76
C VAL A 424 15.71 -19.92 -5.17
N VAL A 425 15.73 -21.14 -5.73
CA VAL A 425 14.98 -22.28 -5.13
C VAL A 425 15.51 -22.62 -3.75
N ASP A 426 16.84 -22.59 -3.55
CA ASP A 426 17.44 -22.80 -2.23
C ASP A 426 17.01 -21.71 -1.24
N PHE A 427 16.99 -20.45 -1.67
CA PHE A 427 16.47 -19.34 -0.87
C PHE A 427 15.00 -19.57 -0.44
N LEU A 428 14.11 -19.96 -1.36
CA LEU A 428 12.70 -20.25 -1.05
C LEU A 428 12.57 -21.44 -0.09
N CYS A 429 13.36 -22.48 -0.30
CA CYS A 429 13.41 -23.63 0.62
C CYS A 429 13.93 -23.22 2.01
N GLU A 430 14.91 -22.33 2.09
CA GLU A 430 15.42 -21.83 3.37
C GLU A 430 14.38 -21.00 4.13
N ARG A 431 13.50 -20.28 3.44
CA ARG A 431 12.36 -19.62 4.10
C ARG A 431 11.36 -20.63 4.67
N LEU A 432 11.06 -21.70 3.92
CA LEU A 432 10.11 -22.75 4.33
C LEU A 432 10.58 -23.63 5.50
N TYR A 433 11.87 -23.99 5.48
CA TYR A 433 12.46 -24.97 6.41
C TYR A 433 13.48 -24.33 7.37
N GLY A 434 13.62 -23.00 7.34
CA GLY A 434 14.52 -22.24 8.19
C GLY A 434 14.15 -22.25 9.67
N SER A 435 15.02 -21.67 10.50
CA SER A 435 14.80 -21.62 11.95
C SER A 435 13.55 -20.79 12.29
N LYS A 436 12.66 -21.34 13.11
CA LYS A 436 11.50 -20.62 13.65
C LYS A 436 11.90 -19.37 14.45
N ASP A 437 13.14 -19.33 14.97
CA ASP A 437 13.65 -18.16 15.69
C ASP A 437 13.89 -16.97 14.74
N GLU A 438 14.34 -17.22 13.51
CA GLU A 438 14.50 -16.16 12.49
C GLU A 438 13.13 -15.58 12.11
N ALA A 439 12.15 -16.44 11.82
CA ALA A 439 10.77 -16.03 11.53
C ALA A 439 10.15 -15.24 12.71
N ALA A 440 10.39 -15.67 13.95
CA ALA A 440 9.89 -14.97 15.14
C ALA A 440 10.58 -13.61 15.39
N ILE A 441 11.84 -13.45 14.99
CA ILE A 441 12.53 -12.15 15.04
C ILE A 441 11.94 -11.19 14.00
N ILE A 442 11.66 -11.68 12.79
CA ILE A 442 11.05 -10.89 11.71
C ILE A 442 9.63 -10.44 12.11
N ALA A 443 8.81 -11.38 12.58
CA ALA A 443 7.42 -11.11 13.00
C ALA A 443 7.30 -10.16 14.21
N LYS A 444 8.34 -10.03 15.05
CA LYS A 444 8.35 -9.07 16.17
C LYS A 444 8.69 -7.64 15.74
N ARG A 445 9.33 -7.47 14.58
CA ARG A 445 9.79 -6.16 14.09
C ARG A 445 8.76 -5.47 13.22
N GLU A 446 8.07 -6.24 12.40
CA GLU A 446 7.04 -5.74 11.50
C GLU A 446 5.65 -5.88 12.13
N VAL A 447 4.73 -4.97 11.79
CA VAL A 447 3.31 -5.06 12.22
C VAL A 447 2.58 -6.16 11.41
N SER A 448 3.16 -6.58 10.28
CA SER A 448 2.61 -7.62 9.39
C SER A 448 2.97 -9.03 9.83
N GLU A 449 2.10 -9.98 9.51
CA GLU A 449 2.36 -11.41 9.70
C GLU A 449 3.46 -11.88 8.74
N TYR A 450 4.37 -12.72 9.25
CA TYR A 450 5.40 -13.37 8.46
C TYR A 450 4.78 -14.43 7.55
N GLU A 451 5.10 -14.39 6.26
CA GLU A 451 4.63 -15.31 5.24
C GLU A 451 5.85 -15.96 4.56
N GLU A 452 5.98 -17.29 4.65
CA GLU A 452 7.11 -18.01 4.06
C GLU A 452 7.13 -17.90 2.53
N LEU A 453 5.96 -18.05 1.90
CA LEU A 453 5.73 -17.99 0.45
C LEU A 453 4.45 -17.21 0.14
N PRO A 454 4.45 -16.42 -0.95
CA PRO A 454 3.24 -15.73 -1.38
C PRO A 454 2.18 -16.73 -1.86
N PHE A 455 0.91 -16.32 -1.85
CA PHE A 455 -0.19 -17.12 -2.38
C PHE A 455 0.04 -17.56 -3.85
N GLN A 456 0.59 -16.66 -4.68
CA GLN A 456 0.94 -16.89 -6.08
C GLN A 456 2.17 -16.05 -6.46
N LEU A 457 2.94 -16.52 -7.45
CA LEU A 457 4.03 -15.76 -8.09
C LEU A 457 3.52 -15.06 -9.37
N HIS A 458 3.98 -13.83 -9.60
CA HIS A 458 3.65 -13.01 -10.76
C HIS A 458 4.71 -13.03 -11.87
N THR A 459 6.00 -12.97 -11.51
CA THR A 459 7.13 -12.83 -12.45
C THR A 459 8.21 -13.87 -12.22
N LEU A 460 8.36 -14.40 -11.01
CA LEU A 460 9.37 -15.40 -10.65
C LEU A 460 9.00 -16.82 -11.12
N ASN A 461 7.72 -17.10 -11.37
CA ASN A 461 7.28 -18.39 -11.90
C ASN A 461 7.89 -18.68 -13.28
N GLU A 462 8.01 -17.69 -14.17
CA GLU A 462 8.53 -17.86 -15.52
C GLU A 462 9.97 -18.43 -15.53
N PRO A 463 10.99 -17.76 -14.94
CA PRO A 463 12.36 -18.28 -14.96
C PRO A 463 12.51 -19.60 -14.19
N LEU A 464 11.75 -19.82 -13.11
CA LEU A 464 11.83 -21.08 -12.36
C LEU A 464 11.16 -22.24 -13.11
N SER A 465 10.04 -21.98 -13.79
CA SER A 465 9.29 -23.01 -14.52
C SER A 465 10.00 -23.49 -15.79
N ALA A 466 10.97 -22.72 -16.30
CA ALA A 466 11.81 -23.09 -17.42
C ALA A 466 12.76 -24.27 -17.12
N GLU A 467 13.08 -24.52 -15.83
CA GLU A 467 14.02 -25.56 -15.39
C GLU A 467 13.38 -26.56 -14.41
N PRO A 468 12.31 -27.29 -14.80
CA PRO A 468 11.53 -28.13 -13.89
C PRO A 468 12.32 -29.25 -13.23
N ASP A 469 13.29 -29.83 -13.95
CA ASP A 469 14.19 -30.86 -13.41
C ASP A 469 14.99 -30.34 -12.21
N LEU A 470 15.59 -29.14 -12.35
CA LEU A 470 16.39 -28.50 -11.30
C LEU A 470 15.54 -28.18 -10.07
N VAL A 471 14.38 -27.55 -10.29
CA VAL A 471 13.46 -27.15 -9.21
C VAL A 471 13.00 -28.37 -8.42
N VAL A 472 12.50 -29.41 -9.11
CA VAL A 472 12.01 -30.63 -8.45
C VAL A 472 13.14 -31.32 -7.70
N HIS A 473 14.34 -31.39 -8.28
CA HIS A 473 15.48 -32.01 -7.61
C HIS A 473 15.82 -31.32 -6.29
N LYS A 474 15.93 -29.99 -6.28
CA LYS A 474 16.22 -29.22 -5.06
C LYS A 474 15.14 -29.36 -4.00
N VAL A 475 13.86 -29.30 -4.39
CA VAL A 475 12.75 -29.51 -3.45
C VAL A 475 12.74 -30.94 -2.90
N LEU A 476 13.06 -31.94 -3.72
CA LEU A 476 13.20 -33.34 -3.30
C LEU A 476 14.38 -33.54 -2.33
N GLU A 477 15.52 -32.89 -2.56
CA GLU A 477 16.65 -32.93 -1.63
C GLU A 477 16.28 -32.36 -0.25
N ARG A 478 15.43 -31.34 -0.21
CA ARG A 478 14.90 -30.78 1.04
C ARG A 478 13.89 -31.71 1.69
N TYR A 479 12.97 -32.28 0.92
CA TYR A 479 12.02 -33.29 1.40
C TYR A 479 12.72 -34.47 2.09
N ARG A 480 13.81 -34.98 1.51
CA ARG A 480 14.59 -36.08 2.09
C ARG A 480 15.25 -35.72 3.43
N LYS A 481 15.49 -34.43 3.69
CA LYS A 481 16.05 -33.95 4.96
C LYS A 481 14.96 -33.68 5.99
N ASP A 482 13.84 -33.10 5.55
CA ASP A 482 12.68 -32.78 6.39
C ASP A 482 11.39 -32.90 5.56
N SER A 483 10.62 -33.95 5.80
CA SER A 483 9.32 -34.18 5.17
C SER A 483 8.15 -33.59 5.97
N SER A 484 8.42 -32.95 7.12
CA SER A 484 7.38 -32.43 7.99
C SER A 484 6.57 -31.31 7.32
N LEU A 485 5.25 -31.45 7.36
CA LEU A 485 4.30 -30.50 6.75
C LEU A 485 4.57 -30.25 5.26
N PHE A 486 5.19 -31.19 4.53
CA PHE A 486 5.61 -30.98 3.15
C PHE A 486 4.47 -30.52 2.22
N VAL A 487 3.25 -31.05 2.41
CA VAL A 487 2.05 -30.65 1.65
C VAL A 487 1.81 -29.14 1.73
N PHE A 488 2.04 -28.53 2.90
CA PHE A 488 1.86 -27.10 3.14
C PHE A 488 3.12 -26.27 2.85
N ARG A 489 4.25 -26.92 2.53
CA ARG A 489 5.56 -26.28 2.31
C ARG A 489 6.09 -26.59 0.91
N GLY A 490 6.91 -27.62 0.77
CA GLY A 490 7.57 -27.95 -0.51
C GLY A 490 6.60 -28.30 -1.64
N ALA A 491 5.49 -28.98 -1.35
CA ALA A 491 4.45 -29.24 -2.35
C ALA A 491 3.75 -27.94 -2.78
N LYS A 492 3.46 -27.05 -1.82
CA LYS A 492 2.89 -25.73 -2.09
C LYS A 492 3.85 -24.86 -2.93
N LEU A 493 5.15 -24.91 -2.66
CA LEU A 493 6.17 -24.25 -3.49
C LEU A 493 6.13 -24.73 -4.94
N LEU A 494 6.07 -26.05 -5.15
CA LEU A 494 5.95 -26.62 -6.51
C LEU A 494 4.64 -26.20 -7.17
N GLN A 495 3.51 -26.18 -6.44
CA GLN A 495 2.24 -25.70 -6.96
C GLN A 495 2.31 -24.23 -7.39
N ILE A 496 2.96 -23.38 -6.59
CA ILE A 496 3.09 -21.96 -6.89
C ILE A 496 3.98 -21.72 -8.13
N ILE A 497 5.04 -22.51 -8.31
CA ILE A 497 5.92 -22.41 -9.49
C ILE A 497 5.25 -23.03 -10.74
N PHE A 498 4.48 -24.11 -10.58
CA PHE A 498 3.87 -24.88 -11.67
C PHE A 498 2.33 -24.95 -11.58
N PRO A 499 1.61 -23.83 -11.50
CA PRO A 499 0.18 -23.83 -11.14
C PRO A 499 -0.71 -24.61 -12.12
N GLU A 500 -0.39 -24.55 -13.41
CA GLU A 500 -1.13 -25.23 -14.49
C GLU A 500 -0.61 -26.66 -14.78
N PHE A 501 0.36 -27.13 -14.00
CA PHE A 501 0.93 -28.47 -14.13
C PHE A 501 1.44 -28.78 -15.56
N PRO A 502 2.39 -27.98 -16.10
CA PRO A 502 2.84 -28.09 -17.47
C PRO A 502 3.45 -29.46 -17.78
N GLU A 503 3.44 -29.85 -19.06
CA GLU A 503 3.89 -31.18 -19.48
C GLU A 503 5.34 -31.49 -19.07
N ALA A 504 6.23 -30.49 -19.11
CA ALA A 504 7.62 -30.65 -18.68
C ALA A 504 7.71 -31.06 -17.19
N PHE A 505 6.97 -30.38 -16.31
CA PHE A 505 6.89 -30.72 -14.88
C PHE A 505 6.26 -32.11 -14.67
N ARG A 506 5.17 -32.41 -15.37
CA ARG A 506 4.52 -33.73 -15.36
C ARG A 506 5.51 -34.85 -15.70
N ASN A 507 6.32 -34.66 -16.74
CA ASN A 507 7.28 -35.65 -17.20
C ASN A 507 8.37 -35.92 -16.15
N VAL A 508 8.82 -34.90 -15.43
CA VAL A 508 9.77 -35.06 -14.31
C VAL A 508 9.17 -35.92 -13.20
N LEU A 509 7.92 -35.67 -12.80
CA LEU A 509 7.24 -36.46 -11.77
C LEU A 509 7.00 -37.92 -12.22
N VAL A 510 6.61 -38.14 -13.48
CA VAL A 510 6.44 -39.49 -14.04
C VAL A 510 7.78 -40.24 -14.08
N ARG A 511 8.88 -39.56 -14.39
CA ARG A 511 10.21 -40.17 -14.36
C ARG A 511 10.60 -40.58 -12.93
N LEU A 512 10.33 -39.74 -11.93
CA LEU A 512 10.51 -40.09 -10.52
C LEU A 512 9.66 -41.30 -10.12
N ILE A 513 8.41 -41.39 -10.58
CA ILE A 513 7.55 -42.56 -10.36
C ILE A 513 8.11 -43.81 -11.04
N ARG A 514 8.76 -43.71 -12.20
CA ARG A 514 9.26 -44.90 -12.92
C ARG A 514 10.59 -45.39 -12.39
N GLU A 515 11.47 -44.48 -12.00
CA GLU A 515 12.87 -44.76 -11.66
C GLU A 515 13.18 -44.71 -10.16
N GLY A 516 12.39 -43.98 -9.36
CA GLY A 516 12.67 -43.73 -7.93
C GLY A 516 12.31 -44.89 -7.00
N GLY A 517 12.60 -44.75 -5.70
CA GLY A 517 12.15 -45.67 -4.65
C GLY A 517 10.90 -45.16 -3.93
N ASP A 518 10.61 -45.72 -2.75
CA ASP A 518 9.41 -45.38 -1.97
C ASP A 518 9.37 -43.90 -1.57
N ALA A 519 10.52 -43.30 -1.22
CA ALA A 519 10.61 -41.88 -0.87
C ALA A 519 10.21 -40.96 -2.04
N GLU A 520 10.58 -41.30 -3.27
CA GLU A 520 10.15 -40.56 -4.47
C GLU A 520 8.66 -40.74 -4.74
N LEU A 521 8.11 -41.94 -4.50
CA LEU A 521 6.68 -42.18 -4.65
C LEU A 521 5.86 -41.36 -3.64
N GLU A 522 6.29 -41.32 -2.37
CA GLU A 522 5.67 -40.51 -1.31
C GLU A 522 5.77 -39.01 -1.61
N PHE A 523 6.93 -38.55 -2.09
CA PHE A 523 7.14 -37.17 -2.52
C PHE A 523 6.17 -36.77 -3.64
N VAL A 524 6.02 -37.63 -4.65
CA VAL A 524 5.10 -37.36 -5.77
C VAL A 524 3.65 -37.37 -5.28
N ALA A 525 3.24 -38.35 -4.48
CA ALA A 525 1.89 -38.41 -3.90
C ALA A 525 1.56 -37.13 -3.11
N SER A 526 2.49 -36.70 -2.25
CA SER A 526 2.34 -35.48 -1.44
C SER A 526 2.34 -34.20 -2.30
N THR A 527 3.07 -34.20 -3.41
CA THR A 527 3.05 -33.09 -4.39
C THR A 527 1.67 -32.96 -5.02
N LEU A 528 1.03 -34.07 -5.40
CA LEU A 528 -0.32 -34.04 -6.00
C LEU A 528 -1.37 -33.47 -5.05
N ARG A 529 -1.22 -33.67 -3.73
CA ARG A 529 -2.14 -33.14 -2.72
C ARG A 529 -2.23 -31.61 -2.71
N ALA A 530 -1.22 -30.90 -3.19
CA ALA A 530 -1.24 -29.44 -3.24
C ALA A 530 -2.09 -28.87 -4.39
N TYR A 531 -2.52 -29.69 -5.35
CA TYR A 531 -3.24 -29.23 -6.56
C TYR A 531 -4.76 -29.38 -6.48
N ASP A 532 -5.32 -29.48 -5.26
CA ASP A 532 -6.78 -29.46 -5.01
C ASP A 532 -7.61 -30.43 -5.88
N GLY A 533 -7.01 -31.57 -6.22
CA GLY A 533 -7.66 -32.64 -6.99
C GLY A 533 -7.92 -32.33 -8.46
N GLU A 534 -7.36 -31.25 -9.01
CA GLU A 534 -7.62 -30.82 -10.38
C GLU A 534 -7.38 -31.92 -11.43
N THR A 535 -8.20 -31.94 -12.49
CA THR A 535 -8.21 -33.04 -13.47
C THR A 535 -6.86 -33.27 -14.15
N PHE A 536 -6.02 -32.23 -14.27
CA PHE A 536 -4.71 -32.33 -14.89
C PHE A 536 -3.69 -33.19 -14.11
N ILE A 537 -3.94 -33.51 -12.83
CA ILE A 537 -3.05 -34.37 -12.03
C ILE A 537 -3.30 -35.87 -12.28
N GLN A 538 -4.47 -36.21 -12.83
CA GLN A 538 -4.91 -37.58 -13.03
C GLN A 538 -3.92 -38.47 -13.80
N PRO A 539 -3.26 -38.01 -14.88
CA PRO A 539 -2.28 -38.83 -15.58
C PRO A 539 -1.11 -39.26 -14.69
N VAL A 540 -0.64 -38.40 -13.78
CA VAL A 540 0.44 -38.72 -12.84
C VAL A 540 -0.06 -39.65 -11.74
N ALA A 541 -1.28 -39.41 -11.23
CA ALA A 541 -1.92 -40.30 -10.26
C ALA A 541 -2.09 -41.73 -10.82
N LYS A 542 -2.53 -41.88 -12.09
CA LYS A 542 -2.61 -43.19 -12.76
C LYS A 542 -1.24 -43.89 -12.81
N GLU A 543 -0.18 -43.18 -13.21
CA GLU A 543 1.17 -43.76 -13.25
C GLU A 543 1.65 -44.21 -11.85
N LEU A 544 1.33 -43.43 -10.81
CA LEU A 544 1.65 -43.76 -9.42
C LEU A 544 0.89 -45.02 -8.95
N VAL A 545 -0.41 -45.12 -9.25
CA VAL A 545 -1.27 -46.28 -8.92
C VAL A 545 -0.75 -47.58 -9.53
N LYS A 546 -0.17 -47.54 -10.75
CA LYS A 546 0.44 -48.74 -11.38
C LYS A 546 1.60 -49.30 -10.55
N ARG A 547 2.29 -48.45 -9.81
CA ARG A 547 3.54 -48.76 -9.10
C ARG A 547 3.34 -49.19 -7.65
N ILE A 548 2.34 -48.63 -6.97
CA ILE A 548 2.12 -48.80 -5.53
C ILE A 548 1.36 -50.10 -5.18
N ALA A 549 1.49 -50.54 -3.93
CA ALA A 549 0.73 -51.66 -3.40
C ALA A 549 -0.75 -51.27 -3.18
N PRO A 550 -1.72 -52.11 -3.58
CA PRO A 550 -3.14 -51.85 -3.32
C PRO A 550 -3.41 -51.68 -1.82
N GLY A 551 -4.09 -50.59 -1.43
CA GLY A 551 -4.51 -50.35 -0.05
C GLY A 551 -3.40 -49.94 0.93
N GLY A 552 -2.18 -49.65 0.46
CA GLY A 552 -1.11 -49.09 1.28
C GLY A 552 -1.23 -47.57 1.48
N ASP A 553 -0.38 -47.01 2.35
CA ASP A 553 -0.43 -45.59 2.73
C ASP A 553 -0.33 -44.63 1.53
N ILE A 554 0.56 -44.90 0.58
CA ILE A 554 0.69 -44.08 -0.64
C ILE A 554 -0.58 -44.12 -1.50
N ALA A 555 -1.29 -45.25 -1.54
CA ALA A 555 -2.56 -45.33 -2.27
C ALA A 555 -3.64 -44.46 -1.62
N ASN A 556 -3.64 -44.39 -0.28
CA ASN A 556 -4.52 -43.50 0.47
C ASN A 556 -4.16 -42.01 0.23
N GLU A 557 -2.87 -41.67 0.13
CA GLU A 557 -2.44 -40.30 -0.21
C GLU A 557 -2.88 -39.88 -1.62
N VAL A 558 -2.81 -40.78 -2.60
CA VAL A 558 -3.34 -40.53 -3.96
C VAL A 558 -4.85 -40.35 -3.94
N GLU A 559 -5.56 -41.16 -3.16
CA GLU A 559 -7.00 -41.03 -2.99
C GLU A 559 -7.35 -39.64 -2.43
N ILE A 560 -6.72 -39.23 -1.33
CA ILE A 560 -6.92 -37.91 -0.73
C ILE A 560 -6.63 -36.79 -1.73
N ALA A 561 -5.54 -36.90 -2.50
CA ALA A 561 -5.18 -35.90 -3.51
C ALA A 561 -6.29 -35.71 -4.55
N LEU A 562 -6.92 -36.80 -5.02
CA LEU A 562 -8.01 -36.76 -6.01
C LEU A 562 -9.35 -36.30 -5.41
N GLN A 563 -9.60 -36.58 -4.12
CA GLN A 563 -10.83 -36.21 -3.42
C GLN A 563 -10.93 -34.70 -3.13
N SER A 564 -9.82 -33.97 -3.08
CA SER A 564 -9.82 -32.53 -2.81
C SER A 564 -10.70 -31.77 -3.82
N THR A 565 -11.50 -30.81 -3.33
CA THR A 565 -12.53 -30.11 -4.13
C THR A 565 -12.36 -28.59 -4.23
N GLY A 566 -11.36 -28.01 -3.55
CA GLY A 566 -11.21 -26.56 -3.44
C GLY A 566 -12.43 -25.89 -2.78
N VAL A 567 -12.69 -24.62 -3.13
CA VAL A 567 -13.86 -23.86 -2.64
C VAL A 567 -15.10 -24.25 -3.43
N VAL A 568 -16.16 -24.63 -2.72
CA VAL A 568 -17.48 -24.93 -3.29
C VAL A 568 -18.47 -23.82 -2.94
N SER A 569 -19.51 -23.64 -3.76
CA SER A 569 -20.57 -22.66 -3.53
C SER A 569 -21.95 -23.31 -3.64
N GLY A 570 -22.96 -22.65 -3.06
CA GLY A 570 -24.31 -23.18 -3.00
C GLY A 570 -24.53 -24.17 -1.85
N GLU A 571 -25.80 -24.44 -1.55
CA GLU A 571 -26.21 -25.23 -0.38
C GLU A 571 -25.73 -26.69 -0.44
N TYR A 572 -25.58 -27.24 -1.66
CA TYR A 572 -25.13 -28.62 -1.90
C TYR A 572 -23.73 -28.68 -2.53
N GLY A 573 -22.95 -27.60 -2.45
CA GLY A 573 -21.69 -27.47 -3.19
C GLY A 573 -20.70 -28.64 -3.00
N MET A 574 -20.58 -29.19 -1.79
CA MET A 574 -19.70 -30.34 -1.53
C MET A 574 -20.23 -31.63 -2.19
N ALA A 575 -21.52 -31.90 -2.09
CA ALA A 575 -22.12 -33.08 -2.71
C ALA A 575 -21.99 -33.04 -4.24
N GLU A 576 -22.21 -31.86 -4.84
CA GLU A 576 -22.03 -31.65 -6.27
C GLU A 576 -20.57 -31.83 -6.69
N ALA A 577 -19.61 -31.38 -5.86
CA ALA A 577 -18.20 -31.58 -6.13
C ALA A 577 -17.79 -33.07 -6.10
N TYR A 578 -18.29 -33.87 -5.15
CA TYR A 578 -18.03 -35.32 -5.12
C TYR A 578 -18.66 -36.05 -6.31
N GLU A 579 -19.86 -35.67 -6.74
CA GLU A 579 -20.46 -36.22 -7.97
C GLU A 579 -19.61 -35.90 -9.21
N ARG A 580 -19.08 -34.67 -9.30
CA ARG A 580 -18.17 -34.29 -10.38
C ARG A 580 -16.90 -35.16 -10.38
N LYS A 581 -16.23 -35.31 -9.24
CA LYS A 581 -15.04 -36.18 -9.10
C LYS A 581 -15.34 -37.63 -9.48
N ARG A 582 -16.55 -38.12 -9.17
CA ARG A 582 -16.98 -39.47 -9.55
C ARG A 582 -17.02 -39.63 -11.06
N LEU A 583 -17.65 -38.67 -11.75
CA LEU A 583 -17.74 -38.67 -13.21
C LEU A 583 -16.36 -38.60 -13.88
N GLU A 584 -15.44 -37.81 -13.31
CA GLU A 584 -14.06 -37.68 -13.77
C GLU A 584 -13.22 -38.98 -13.65
N ALA A 585 -13.64 -39.95 -12.84
CA ALA A 585 -12.92 -41.21 -12.64
C ALA A 585 -13.53 -42.42 -13.36
N LEU A 586 -14.69 -42.26 -14.02
CA LEU A 586 -15.41 -43.38 -14.65
C LEU A 586 -14.61 -44.08 -15.75
N ASP A 587 -13.80 -43.34 -16.52
CA ASP A 587 -12.95 -43.90 -17.59
C ASP A 587 -11.85 -44.83 -17.04
N TRP A 588 -11.46 -44.65 -15.77
CA TRP A 588 -10.40 -45.46 -15.14
C TRP A 588 -10.84 -46.91 -14.93
N LEU A 589 -12.15 -47.19 -14.89
CA LEU A 589 -12.69 -48.55 -14.82
C LEU A 589 -12.36 -49.39 -16.07
N TYR A 590 -12.01 -48.74 -17.19
CA TYR A 590 -11.65 -49.37 -18.44
C TYR A 590 -10.14 -49.29 -18.75
N ASP A 591 -9.32 -48.83 -17.80
CA ASP A 591 -7.86 -48.74 -17.97
C ASP A 591 -7.26 -50.14 -18.24
N PRO A 592 -6.25 -50.29 -19.12
CA PRO A 592 -5.61 -51.58 -19.37
C PRO A 592 -4.96 -52.19 -18.12
N ASP A 593 -4.52 -51.38 -17.15
CA ASP A 593 -3.88 -51.86 -15.93
C ASP A 593 -4.91 -52.30 -14.87
N GLY A 594 -4.77 -53.53 -14.37
CA GLY A 594 -5.69 -54.09 -13.36
C GLY A 594 -5.65 -53.38 -12.01
N ARG A 595 -4.51 -52.75 -11.64
CA ARG A 595 -4.38 -51.98 -10.40
C ARG A 595 -5.15 -50.67 -10.48
N VAL A 596 -5.09 -49.99 -11.63
CA VAL A 596 -5.84 -48.75 -11.88
C VAL A 596 -7.34 -49.02 -11.82
N ARG A 597 -7.81 -50.10 -12.46
CA ARG A 597 -9.23 -50.49 -12.38
C ARG A 597 -9.69 -50.78 -10.96
N ALA A 598 -8.88 -51.52 -10.18
CA ALA A 598 -9.20 -51.85 -8.80
C ALA A 598 -9.25 -50.61 -7.89
N PHE A 599 -8.30 -49.68 -8.05
CA PHE A 599 -8.28 -48.41 -7.35
C PHE A 599 -9.53 -47.57 -7.68
N ALA A 600 -9.85 -47.43 -8.97
CA ALA A 600 -10.98 -46.64 -9.44
C ALA A 600 -12.33 -47.15 -8.90
N ALA A 601 -12.52 -48.48 -8.86
CA ALA A 601 -13.74 -49.07 -8.32
C ALA A 601 -13.97 -48.73 -6.84
N LYS A 602 -12.91 -48.77 -6.03
CA LYS A 602 -12.96 -48.36 -4.62
C LYS A 602 -13.25 -46.85 -4.51
N TYR A 603 -12.45 -46.04 -5.20
CA TYR A 603 -12.53 -44.58 -5.19
C TYR A 603 -13.92 -44.03 -5.53
N ILE A 604 -14.55 -44.59 -6.57
CA ILE A 604 -15.90 -44.22 -6.99
C ILE A 604 -16.95 -44.54 -5.92
N ALA A 605 -16.85 -45.71 -5.27
CA ALA A 605 -17.77 -46.08 -4.20
C ALA A 605 -17.66 -45.15 -2.98
N ASP A 606 -16.42 -44.75 -2.63
CA ASP A 606 -16.17 -43.83 -1.53
C ASP A 606 -16.74 -42.42 -1.82
N LEU A 607 -16.59 -41.93 -3.06
CA LEU A 607 -17.19 -40.65 -3.51
C LEU A 607 -18.73 -40.66 -3.47
N GLU A 608 -19.37 -41.77 -3.86
CA GLU A 608 -20.83 -41.91 -3.79
C GLU A 608 -21.34 -41.82 -2.35
N SER A 609 -20.65 -42.49 -1.43
CA SER A 609 -20.95 -42.44 0.01
C SER A 609 -20.83 -41.02 0.57
N MET A 610 -19.74 -40.32 0.26
CA MET A 610 -19.51 -38.94 0.71
C MET A 610 -20.55 -37.96 0.14
N ARG A 611 -20.88 -38.07 -1.16
CA ARG A 611 -21.93 -37.26 -1.80
C ARG A 611 -23.25 -37.36 -1.05
N ASP A 612 -23.68 -38.57 -0.73
CA ASP A 612 -24.98 -38.80 -0.10
C ASP A 612 -25.01 -38.27 1.35
N GLY A 613 -23.89 -38.40 2.07
CA GLY A 613 -23.73 -37.82 3.41
C GLY A 613 -23.76 -36.28 3.43
N GLU A 614 -23.11 -35.61 2.47
CA GLU A 614 -23.13 -34.14 2.36
C GLU A 614 -24.52 -33.59 2.03
N ARG A 615 -25.30 -34.29 1.18
CA ARG A 615 -26.69 -33.90 0.89
C ARG A 615 -27.55 -33.91 2.15
N ALA A 616 -27.48 -34.98 2.93
CA ALA A 616 -28.24 -35.08 4.17
C ALA A 616 -27.89 -33.97 5.18
N ARG A 617 -26.60 -33.60 5.29
CA ARG A 617 -26.16 -32.50 6.18
C ARG A 617 -26.66 -31.14 5.70
N ALA A 618 -26.63 -30.88 4.40
CA ALA A 618 -27.14 -29.64 3.82
C ALA A 618 -28.65 -29.48 4.11
N ASP A 619 -29.43 -30.55 3.94
CA ASP A 619 -30.86 -30.58 4.24
C ASP A 619 -31.15 -30.21 5.71
N GLU A 620 -30.37 -30.75 6.65
CA GLU A 620 -30.48 -30.44 8.08
C GLU A 620 -30.15 -28.98 8.39
N SER A 621 -29.06 -28.44 7.82
CA SER A 621 -28.65 -27.04 8.02
C SER A 621 -29.70 -26.05 7.50
N ILE A 622 -30.33 -26.36 6.36
CA ILE A 622 -31.44 -25.57 5.81
C ILE A 622 -32.62 -25.57 6.79
N ALA A 623 -32.98 -26.73 7.35
CA ALA A 623 -34.07 -26.84 8.30
C ALA A 623 -33.83 -26.02 9.58
N ILE A 624 -32.61 -26.02 10.12
CA ILE A 624 -32.24 -25.24 11.31
C ILE A 624 -32.32 -23.73 11.04
N ARG A 625 -31.76 -23.25 9.92
CA ARG A 625 -31.80 -21.81 9.57
C ARG A 625 -33.22 -21.28 9.44
N LYS A 626 -34.13 -22.07 8.86
CA LYS A 626 -35.57 -21.74 8.78
C LYS A 626 -36.22 -21.66 10.16
N PHE A 627 -35.79 -22.49 11.11
CA PHE A 627 -36.28 -22.43 12.49
C PHE A 627 -35.80 -21.17 13.23
N GLU A 628 -34.53 -20.78 13.07
CA GLU A 628 -33.92 -19.66 13.82
C GLU A 628 -34.38 -18.28 13.35
N TYR A 629 -34.47 -18.06 12.04
CA TYR A 629 -34.73 -16.74 11.46
C TYR A 629 -36.15 -16.59 10.91
N GLY A 630 -36.97 -17.64 11.04
CA GLY A 630 -38.29 -17.74 10.43
C GLY A 630 -38.22 -18.07 8.93
N GLU A 631 -39.35 -18.53 8.38
CA GLU A 631 -39.57 -18.51 6.93
C GLU A 631 -39.97 -17.08 6.51
N GLU A 632 -39.71 -16.73 5.25
CA GLU A 632 -40.01 -15.39 4.69
C GLU A 632 -41.43 -14.87 4.99
#